data_AF-A0A496U9N0-F1
#
_entry.id   AF-A0A496U9N0-F1
#
_cell.length_a   1.000
_cell.length_b   1.000
_cell.length_c   1.000
_cell.angle_alpha   90.00
_cell.angle_beta   90.00
_cell.angle_gamma   90.00
#
_symmetry.space_group_name_H-M   'P 1'
#
loop_
_entity.id
_entity.type
_entity.pdbx_description
1 polymer ?
#
loop_
_entity_poly.entity_id
_entity_poly.type
_entity_poly.pdbx_seq_one_letter_code
_entity_poly.pdbx_strand_id
1 'polypeptide(L)'
;PIDAYYLSSDDVEVPLDQLTIEELTLKYPEDTDGGEPKAFAIFNQEIYLRPAPDDAYTIYWKYYGKKAALEKTGDSNEWTDKEAYAVLYTAAVYACVHLLEENRMGTFAALAKKKIDNIAIRQSQRMSAARPVAEEPGANTGV
;
A
#
# COMPACT_ATOMS: atom_id res chain seq x y z
N PRO A 1 -6.77 -5.20 7.98
CA PRO A 1 -5.71 -6.13 7.55
C PRO A 1 -4.72 -5.39 6.65
N ILE A 2 -3.43 -5.47 7.00
CA ILE A 2 -2.33 -4.80 6.28
C ILE A 2 -1.71 -5.89 5.39
N ASP A 3 -1.85 -5.75 4.08
CA ASP A 3 -1.58 -6.83 3.10
C ASP A 3 -0.23 -6.73 2.35
N ALA A 4 0.68 -5.85 2.76
CA ALA A 4 2.08 -5.92 2.35
C ALA A 4 2.90 -5.02 3.27
N TYR A 5 4.10 -5.47 3.62
CA TYR A 5 5.08 -4.67 4.33
C TYR A 5 6.31 -4.57 3.45
N TYR A 6 6.67 -3.35 3.10
CA TYR A 6 7.97 -3.04 2.54
C TYR A 6 8.60 -2.10 3.53
N LEU A 7 9.48 -2.65 4.37
CA LEU A 7 10.44 -1.89 5.13
C LEU A 7 11.75 -1.93 4.34
N SER A 8 12.43 -0.80 4.27
CA SER A 8 13.74 -0.61 3.64
C SER A 8 14.63 0.21 4.55
N SER A 9 15.95 0.06 4.38
CA SER A 9 17.02 0.76 5.10
C SER A 9 17.79 1.70 4.14
N ASP A 10 18.57 2.64 4.68
CA ASP A 10 18.94 3.95 4.11
C ASP A 10 19.94 4.00 2.94
N ASP A 11 20.08 2.97 2.09
CA ASP A 11 20.84 3.15 0.84
C ASP A 11 20.40 2.28 -0.34
N VAL A 12 19.66 1.20 -0.07
CA VAL A 12 18.97 0.41 -1.08
C VAL A 12 17.61 0.07 -0.49
N GLU A 13 16.53 0.26 -1.24
CA GLU A 13 15.18 -0.15 -0.83
C GLU A 13 15.09 -1.70 -0.74
N VAL A 14 15.82 -2.31 0.22
CA VAL A 14 15.90 -3.75 0.45
C VAL A 14 14.64 -4.14 1.20
N PRO A 15 13.76 -4.98 0.62
CA PRO A 15 12.56 -5.41 1.30
C PRO A 15 12.93 -6.28 2.51
N LEU A 16 12.39 -5.96 3.69
CA LEU A 16 12.49 -6.83 4.86
C LEU A 16 11.56 -8.05 4.73
N ASP A 17 12.07 -9.21 5.09
CA ASP A 17 11.28 -10.45 5.15
C ASP A 17 10.28 -10.39 6.31
N GLN A 18 9.00 -10.65 6.04
CA GLN A 18 8.01 -10.85 7.11
C GLN A 18 8.12 -12.27 7.65
N LEU A 19 8.39 -12.41 8.94
CA LEU A 19 8.44 -13.69 9.64
C LEU A 19 7.48 -13.70 10.84
N THR A 20 7.15 -14.89 11.33
CA THR A 20 6.54 -15.01 12.66
C THR A 20 7.57 -14.69 13.75
N ILE A 21 7.12 -14.36 14.96
CA ILE A 21 8.03 -14.03 16.07
C ILE A 21 8.98 -15.19 16.43
N GLU A 22 8.50 -16.43 16.28
CA GLU A 22 9.28 -17.65 16.52
C GLU A 22 10.40 -17.80 15.48
N GLU A 23 10.05 -17.64 14.20
CA GLU A 23 11.02 -17.71 13.09
C GLU A 23 12.04 -16.56 13.15
N LEU A 24 11.59 -15.36 13.55
CA LEU A 24 12.46 -14.20 13.70
C LEU A 24 13.53 -14.45 14.77
N THR A 25 13.13 -15.00 15.91
CA THR A 25 14.04 -15.31 17.04
C THR A 25 14.95 -16.50 16.72
N LEU A 26 14.47 -17.48 15.95
CA LEU A 26 15.28 -18.61 15.50
C LEU A 26 16.34 -18.20 14.47
N LYS A 27 15.99 -17.34 13.52
CA LYS A 27 16.86 -16.88 12.44
C LYS A 27 17.85 -15.81 12.91
N TYR A 28 17.44 -14.99 13.88
CA TYR A 28 18.24 -13.91 14.46
C TYR A 28 18.11 -13.92 15.99
N PRO A 29 18.83 -14.82 16.68
CA PRO A 29 18.83 -14.89 18.14
C PRO A 29 19.38 -13.60 18.76
N GLU A 30 19.05 -13.35 20.03
CA GLU A 30 19.35 -12.08 20.71
C GLU A 30 20.84 -11.75 20.81
N ASP A 31 21.69 -12.78 20.77
CA ASP A 31 23.14 -12.67 20.84
C ASP A 31 23.81 -12.39 19.47
N THR A 32 23.01 -12.17 18.41
CA THR A 32 23.56 -11.79 17.11
C THR A 32 23.98 -10.33 17.16
N ASP A 33 25.27 -10.06 16.95
CA ASP A 33 25.84 -8.71 16.84
C ASP A 33 24.96 -7.83 15.94
N GLY A 34 24.78 -6.57 16.36
CA GLY A 34 23.95 -5.60 15.67
C GLY A 34 24.32 -5.47 14.19
N GLY A 35 23.33 -5.12 13.36
CA GLY A 35 23.50 -4.95 11.93
C GLY A 35 22.24 -4.40 11.27
N GLU A 36 22.33 -4.18 9.97
CA GLU A 36 21.18 -3.76 9.15
C GLU A 36 20.00 -4.72 9.34
N PRO A 37 18.79 -4.21 9.69
CA PRO A 37 17.59 -5.04 9.80
C PRO A 37 17.32 -5.78 8.50
N LYS A 38 17.00 -7.09 8.59
CA LYS A 38 16.72 -7.94 7.42
C LYS A 38 15.33 -8.55 7.44
N ALA A 39 14.74 -8.67 8.62
CA ALA A 39 13.42 -9.23 8.80
C ALA A 39 12.66 -8.47 9.88
N PHE A 40 11.34 -8.59 9.80
CA PHE A 40 10.44 -8.06 10.81
C PHE A 40 9.34 -9.07 11.16
N ALA A 41 8.84 -8.99 12.38
CA ALA A 41 7.64 -9.68 12.82
C ALA A 41 6.67 -8.69 13.45
N ILE A 42 5.37 -8.98 13.34
CA ILE A 42 4.33 -8.19 14.00
C ILE A 42 3.68 -9.08 15.04
N PHE A 43 3.78 -8.65 16.29
CA PHE A 43 3.23 -9.37 17.42
C PHE A 43 2.61 -8.36 18.38
N ASN A 44 1.36 -8.60 18.80
CA ASN A 44 0.63 -7.72 19.72
C ASN A 44 0.63 -6.23 19.35
N GLN A 45 0.51 -5.91 18.05
CA GLN A 45 0.54 -4.53 17.52
C GLN A 45 1.89 -3.82 17.63
N GLU A 46 2.95 -4.55 17.97
CA GLU A 46 4.33 -4.07 17.96
C GLU A 46 5.08 -4.66 16.77
N ILE A 47 6.06 -3.92 16.27
CA ILE A 47 6.96 -4.37 15.20
C ILE A 47 8.29 -4.74 15.86
N TYR A 48 8.69 -5.98 15.63
CA TYR A 48 9.99 -6.50 16.03
C TYR A 48 10.89 -6.53 14.80
N LEU A 49 12.04 -5.88 14.87
CA LEU A 49 13.04 -5.84 13.80
C LEU A 49 14.24 -6.68 14.23
N ARG A 50 14.75 -7.50 13.32
CA ARG A 50 16.00 -8.24 13.54
C ARG A 50 16.86 -8.29 12.26
N PRO A 51 18.21 -8.32 12.37
CA PRO A 51 19.03 -8.08 13.56
C PRO A 51 18.76 -6.73 14.25
N ALA A 52 19.27 -6.56 15.48
CA ALA A 52 19.15 -5.27 16.17
C ALA A 52 19.95 -4.22 15.37
N PRO A 53 19.38 -3.03 15.12
CA PRO A 53 20.04 -2.01 14.31
C PRO A 53 21.35 -1.57 14.98
N ASP A 54 22.45 -1.60 14.23
CA ASP A 54 23.78 -1.11 14.64
C ASP A 54 23.94 0.41 14.44
N ASP A 55 23.17 1.01 13.54
CA ASP A 55 23.10 2.46 13.32
C ASP A 55 21.64 2.95 13.22
N ALA A 56 21.45 4.26 13.02
CA ALA A 56 20.15 4.83 12.73
C ALA A 56 19.72 4.48 11.30
N TYR A 57 18.62 3.73 11.17
CA TYR A 57 18.01 3.38 9.90
C TYR A 57 16.63 4.02 9.74
N THR A 58 16.39 4.67 8.59
CA THR A 58 15.05 5.11 8.22
C THR A 58 14.26 3.94 7.65
N ILE A 59 13.09 3.69 8.24
CA ILE A 59 12.19 2.61 7.83
C ILE A 59 10.98 3.19 7.12
N TYR A 60 10.71 2.69 5.91
CA TYR A 60 9.51 3.03 5.16
C TYR A 60 8.41 2.00 5.42
N TRP A 61 7.14 2.40 5.44
CA TRP A 61 6.01 1.47 5.56
C TRP A 61 4.93 1.83 4.54
N LYS A 62 4.64 0.89 3.65
CA LYS A 62 3.58 0.99 2.65
C LYS A 62 2.41 0.11 3.11
N TYR A 63 1.23 0.69 3.38
CA TYR A 63 0.05 -0.05 3.83
C TYR A 63 -1.24 0.43 3.14
N TYR A 64 -2.22 -0.48 3.03
CA TYR A 64 -3.58 -0.11 2.65
C TYR A 64 -4.36 0.36 3.88
N GLY A 65 -4.48 1.68 4.03
CA GLY A 65 -5.33 2.27 5.06
C GLY A 65 -6.81 2.06 4.75
N LYS A 66 -7.57 1.49 5.69
CA LYS A 66 -9.04 1.48 5.63
C LYS A 66 -9.52 2.94 5.65
N LYS A 67 -10.36 3.32 4.68
CA LYS A 67 -10.94 4.67 4.63
C LYS A 67 -11.99 4.82 5.75
N ALA A 68 -12.03 6.01 6.35
CA ALA A 68 -13.03 6.33 7.36
C ALA A 68 -14.45 6.22 6.78
N ALA A 69 -15.37 5.66 7.57
CA ALA A 69 -16.79 5.64 7.24
C ALA A 69 -17.35 7.07 7.34
N LEU A 70 -18.36 7.37 6.52
CA LEU A 70 -19.15 8.59 6.64
C LEU A 70 -20.34 8.27 7.55
N GLU A 71 -20.29 8.69 8.81
CA GLU A 71 -21.30 8.30 9.81
C GLU A 71 -22.28 9.44 10.12
N LYS A 72 -21.84 10.70 9.97
CA LYS A 72 -22.62 11.89 10.26
C LYS A 72 -22.67 12.83 9.08
N THR A 73 -23.70 13.67 9.06
CA THR A 73 -23.80 14.79 8.12
C THR A 73 -22.63 15.74 8.35
N GLY A 74 -21.86 16.01 7.29
CA GLY A 74 -20.68 16.87 7.34
C GLY A 74 -19.35 16.12 7.47
N ASP A 75 -19.38 14.80 7.66
CA ASP A 75 -18.16 13.99 7.57
C ASP A 75 -17.63 14.00 6.14
N SER A 76 -16.31 14.11 6.01
CA SER A 76 -15.61 13.95 4.74
C SER A 76 -14.61 12.80 4.82
N ASN A 77 -14.39 12.13 3.70
CA ASN A 77 -13.37 11.11 3.56
C ASN A 77 -12.68 11.24 2.20
N GLU A 78 -11.69 10.40 1.94
CA GLU A 78 -10.92 10.50 0.69
C GLU A 78 -11.79 10.32 -0.57
N TRP A 79 -12.92 9.61 -0.48
CA TRP A 79 -13.86 9.47 -1.57
C TRP A 79 -14.62 10.76 -1.86
N THR A 80 -15.03 11.50 -0.82
CA THR A 80 -15.70 12.80 -1.00
C THR A 80 -14.73 13.91 -1.35
N ASP A 81 -13.48 13.83 -0.89
CA ASP A 81 -12.53 14.94 -1.02
C ASP A 81 -11.73 14.86 -2.32
N LYS A 82 -11.31 13.66 -2.74
CA LYS A 82 -10.44 13.47 -3.91
C LYS A 82 -11.16 12.83 -5.09
N GLU A 83 -12.14 11.98 -4.81
CA GLU A 83 -12.80 11.15 -5.83
C GLU A 83 -14.31 11.40 -5.92
N ALA A 84 -14.75 12.62 -5.60
CA ALA A 84 -16.16 13.01 -5.50
C ALA A 84 -16.97 12.66 -6.77
N TYR A 85 -16.36 12.84 -7.94
CA TYR A 85 -17.02 12.53 -9.22
C TYR A 85 -17.27 11.03 -9.41
N ALA A 86 -16.41 10.15 -8.90
CA ALA A 86 -16.65 8.71 -8.96
C ALA A 86 -17.90 8.36 -8.15
N VAL A 87 -18.00 8.88 -6.93
CA VAL A 87 -19.17 8.71 -6.06
C VAL A 87 -20.44 9.27 -6.70
N LEU A 88 -20.36 10.48 -7.26
CA LEU A 88 -21.50 11.15 -7.89
C LEU A 88 -22.02 10.39 -9.11
N TYR A 89 -21.14 9.92 -10.00
CA TYR A 89 -21.58 9.17 -11.18
C TYR A 89 -22.17 7.81 -10.81
N THR A 90 -21.59 7.12 -9.82
CA THR A 90 -22.18 5.88 -9.31
C THR A 90 -23.54 6.12 -8.68
N ALA A 91 -23.69 7.18 -7.87
CA ALA A 91 -24.98 7.57 -7.31
C ALA A 91 -26.01 7.93 -8.40
N ALA A 92 -25.58 8.60 -9.47
CA ALA A 92 -26.43 8.92 -10.62
C ALA A 92 -26.92 7.66 -11.36
N VAL A 93 -26.09 6.61 -11.48
CA VAL A 93 -26.52 5.31 -12.03
C VAL A 93 -27.65 4.72 -11.19
N TYR A 94 -27.49 4.68 -9.86
CA TYR A 94 -28.55 4.20 -8.96
C TYR A 94 -29.81 5.08 -9.05
N ALA A 95 -29.66 6.40 -9.12
CA ALA A 95 -30.77 7.33 -9.30
C ALA A 95 -31.52 7.08 -10.62
N CYS A 96 -30.83 6.82 -11.73
CA CYS A 96 -31.45 6.52 -13.02
C CYS A 96 -32.33 5.27 -12.97
N VAL A 97 -31.99 4.26 -12.15
CA VAL A 97 -32.86 3.08 -11.93
C VAL A 97 -34.18 3.51 -11.28
N HIS A 98 -34.14 4.38 -10.28
CA HIS A 98 -35.34 4.86 -9.59
C HIS A 98 -36.17 5.85 -10.40
N LEU A 99 -35.52 6.63 -11.26
CA LEU A 99 -36.16 7.62 -12.12
C LEU A 99 -36.62 7.06 -13.47
N LEU A 100 -36.38 5.77 -13.74
CA LEU A 100 -36.69 5.09 -15.01
C LEU A 100 -36.02 5.77 -16.22
N GLU A 101 -34.85 6.37 -16.01
CA GLU A 101 -34.07 7.06 -17.06
C GLU A 101 -33.02 6.12 -17.69
N GLU A 102 -33.47 5.05 -18.34
CA GLU A 102 -32.59 4.03 -18.93
C GLU A 102 -31.61 4.61 -19.97
N ASN A 103 -32.06 5.63 -20.71
CA ASN A 103 -31.26 6.30 -21.75
C ASN A 103 -29.97 6.96 -21.22
N ARG A 104 -29.96 7.38 -19.95
CA ARG A 104 -28.83 8.09 -19.33
C ARG A 104 -27.95 7.19 -18.46
N MET A 105 -28.50 6.03 -18.07
CA MET A 105 -27.80 5.06 -17.23
C MET A 105 -26.47 4.62 -17.85
N GLY A 106 -26.45 4.32 -19.15
CA GLY A 106 -25.24 3.91 -19.86
C GLY A 106 -24.14 4.97 -19.85
N THR A 107 -24.52 6.25 -19.98
CA THR A 107 -23.58 7.38 -19.92
C THR A 107 -22.95 7.50 -18.53
N PHE A 108 -23.76 7.47 -17.47
CA PHE A 108 -23.25 7.58 -16.11
C PHE A 108 -22.42 6.37 -15.71
N ALA A 109 -22.80 5.16 -16.15
CA ALA A 109 -22.01 3.95 -15.93
C ALA A 109 -20.64 4.04 -16.60
N ALA A 110 -20.57 4.54 -17.84
CA ALA A 110 -19.29 4.74 -18.54
C ALA A 110 -18.41 5.78 -17.84
N LEU A 111 -18.99 6.88 -17.36
CA LEU A 111 -18.25 7.92 -16.61
C LEU A 111 -17.76 7.40 -15.25
N ALA A 112 -18.59 6.66 -14.53
CA ALA A 112 -18.22 6.02 -13.26
C ALA A 112 -17.06 5.03 -13.47
N LYS A 113 -17.20 4.14 -14.45
CA LYS A 113 -16.15 3.16 -14.80
C LYS A 113 -14.84 3.86 -15.13
N LYS A 114 -14.86 4.90 -15.97
CA LYS A 114 -13.66 5.67 -16.31
C LYS A 114 -12.99 6.26 -15.06
N LYS A 115 -13.74 6.78 -14.10
CA LYS A 115 -13.17 7.34 -12.86
C LYS A 115 -12.57 6.26 -11.98
N ILE A 116 -13.26 5.13 -11.81
CA ILE A 116 -12.77 3.98 -11.03
C ILE A 116 -11.49 3.42 -11.65
N ASP A 117 -11.45 3.23 -12.96
CA ASP A 117 -10.27 2.71 -13.67
C ASP A 117 -9.07 3.66 -13.48
N ASN A 118 -9.28 4.98 -13.53
CA ASN A 118 -8.23 5.98 -13.25
C ASN A 118 -7.74 5.98 -11.80
N ILE A 119 -8.62 5.68 -10.83
CA ILE A 119 -8.22 5.49 -9.42
C ILE A 119 -7.32 4.25 -9.31
N ALA A 120 -7.73 3.14 -9.92
CA ALA A 120 -6.96 1.89 -9.91
C ALA A 120 -5.58 2.05 -10.59
N ILE A 121 -5.50 2.75 -11.71
CA ILE A 121 -4.23 3.05 -12.39
C ILE A 121 -3.31 3.90 -11.50
N ARG A 122 -3.84 4.97 -10.89
CA ARG A 122 -3.04 5.81 -9.97
C ARG A 122 -2.56 5.02 -8.76
N GLN A 123 -3.39 4.11 -8.24
CA GLN A 123 -3.02 3.23 -7.14
C GLN A 123 -1.87 2.28 -7.55
N SER A 124 -1.99 1.65 -8.73
CA SER A 124 -0.98 0.75 -9.28
C SER A 124 0.35 1.46 -9.53
N GLN A 125 0.31 2.66 -10.13
CA GLN A 125 1.52 3.47 -10.38
C GLN A 125 2.23 3.88 -9.10
N ARG A 126 1.48 4.21 -8.04
CA ARG A 126 2.06 4.49 -6.72
C ARG A 126 2.75 3.27 -6.12
N MET A 127 2.22 2.08 -6.38
CA MET A 127 2.81 0.82 -5.92
C MET A 127 4.03 0.41 -6.76
N SER A 128 4.02 0.66 -8.08
CA SER A 128 5.14 0.33 -8.96
C SER A 128 6.31 1.30 -8.84
N ALA A 129 6.05 2.60 -8.65
CA ALA A 129 7.10 3.59 -8.36
C ALA A 129 7.77 3.34 -7.00
N ALA A 130 7.13 2.55 -6.15
CA ALA A 130 7.62 2.10 -4.86
C ALA A 130 8.43 0.79 -4.93
N ARG A 131 8.57 0.18 -6.11
CA ARG A 131 9.49 -0.94 -6.34
C ARG A 131 10.71 -0.35 -7.06
N PRO A 132 11.87 -0.23 -6.40
CA PRO A 132 13.07 0.16 -7.10
C PRO A 132 13.34 -0.93 -8.15
N VAL A 133 13.67 -0.52 -9.37
CA VAL A 133 14.26 -1.45 -10.34
C VAL A 133 15.58 -1.87 -9.73
N ALA A 134 15.67 -3.11 -9.25
CA ALA A 134 16.97 -3.70 -8.92
C ALA A 134 17.77 -3.70 -10.22
N GLU A 135 18.76 -2.80 -10.33
CA GLU A 135 19.79 -2.92 -11.33
C GLU A 135 20.48 -4.26 -11.09
N GLU A 136 20.41 -5.16 -12.08
CA GLU A 136 21.17 -6.40 -12.03
C GLU A 136 22.66 -6.04 -11.95
N PRO A 137 23.42 -6.58 -10.97
CA PRO A 137 24.85 -6.30 -10.88
C PRO A 137 25.51 -6.78 -12.17
N GLY A 138 26.08 -5.82 -12.88
CA GLY A 138 26.66 -5.99 -14.21
C GLY A 138 27.56 -7.21 -14.30
N ALA A 139 27.35 -7.99 -15.35
CA ALA A 139 28.26 -9.04 -15.76
C ALA A 139 29.69 -8.48 -15.85
N ASN A 140 30.54 -8.95 -14.94
CA ASN A 140 31.96 -8.69 -14.93
C ASN A 140 32.59 -9.32 -16.19
N THR A 141 32.72 -8.57 -17.27
CA THR A 141 33.58 -8.95 -18.41
C THR A 141 35.00 -8.58 -18.06
N GLY A 142 35.76 -9.59 -17.65
CA GLY A 142 37.17 -9.48 -17.31
C GLY A 142 38.03 -8.96 -18.46
N VAL A 143 39.09 -8.26 -18.06
CA VAL A 143 40.33 -8.06 -18.82
C VAL A 143 41.47 -8.39 -17.87
#